data_AF-A0A9Q9IAH4-F1
#
_entry.id   AF-A0A9Q9IAH4-F1
#
_cell.length_a   1.000
_cell.length_b   1.000
_cell.length_c   1.000
_cell.angle_alpha   90.00
_cell.angle_beta   90.00
_cell.angle_gamma   90.00
#
_symmetry.space_group_name_H-M   'P 1'
#
loop_
_entity.id
_entity.type
_entity.pdbx_description
1 polymer ?
#
loop_
_entity_poly.entity_id
_entity_poly.type
_entity_poly.pdbx_seq_one_letter_code
_entity_poly.pdbx_strand_id
1 'polypeptide(L)'
;MHLTYDVIVVGSGFSAIAVTCNLIEQLPVSATVAVVGDDPGFGRGTAYRTELYLHRLNVPAGRMSLLPHQPDDFVDWLKTHGRQLQAGDFASRSDYGLYVRDTLARLLRERNGRCRVDFIKAKAAGCVERYSGTLTFHLGNGDEIAGKNVVLCLGVGNATLPVAPDGVPASLRSRIIENPWRLSWLRRVAPSDAVCILGSGLTMIDQVLALRAHGHSGKIDVLSRRGLAPLGHARKPPAPLPIDVHMLPDTISGILKTLRGKSRTVADRRAVMDGLRPATQALWQRLSSGERARFLRHALPWWNIHRHRVAPDVHDRFETLVLDGTVRFHAGFLKSLGAEEGRLVAGYRVRATREIAKIRADWLVNCTGMERAGISHSPLLKEMSRFELIVPDPLGLGIQVDAASEVIAPSRISPARLFAVGALTAGQFWEITAVPDIRVQAKAVVEEIVSRG
;
A
#
# COMPACT_ATOMS: atom_id res chain seq x y z
N MET A 1 -29.15 0.55 -25.44
CA MET A 1 -28.24 1.70 -25.25
C MET A 1 -27.47 1.46 -23.97
N HIS A 2 -26.16 1.22 -24.07
CA HIS A 2 -25.31 1.13 -22.87
C HIS A 2 -25.20 2.53 -22.25
N LEU A 3 -25.42 2.64 -20.94
CA LEU A 3 -25.25 3.89 -20.21
C LEU A 3 -23.76 4.25 -20.23
N THR A 4 -23.40 5.34 -20.90
CA THR A 4 -22.04 5.89 -20.89
C THR A 4 -21.89 6.84 -19.71
N TYR A 5 -20.93 6.55 -18.83
CA TYR A 5 -20.60 7.41 -17.70
C TYR A 5 -19.60 8.50 -18.09
N ASP A 6 -19.65 9.65 -17.43
CA ASP A 6 -18.63 10.69 -17.60
C ASP A 6 -17.30 10.25 -16.98
N VAL A 7 -17.36 9.53 -15.84
CA VAL A 7 -16.18 8.97 -15.16
C VAL A 7 -16.43 7.54 -14.67
N ILE A 8 -15.50 6.62 -14.96
CA ILE A 8 -15.44 5.29 -14.34
C ILE A 8 -14.24 5.23 -13.40
N VAL A 9 -14.47 4.91 -12.15
CA VAL A 9 -13.42 4.59 -11.17
C VAL A 9 -13.33 3.07 -11.03
N VAL A 10 -12.18 2.49 -11.40
CA VAL A 10 -11.95 1.04 -11.35
C VAL A 10 -11.16 0.69 -10.10
N GLY A 11 -11.83 0.10 -9.12
CA GLY A 11 -11.31 -0.27 -7.81
C GLY A 11 -12.24 0.17 -6.69
N SER A 12 -12.09 -0.44 -5.51
CA SER A 12 -12.91 -0.16 -4.33
C SER A 12 -12.08 0.01 -3.05
N GLY A 13 -10.79 0.34 -3.20
CA GLY A 13 -9.87 0.67 -2.10
C GLY A 13 -9.83 2.16 -1.76
N PHE A 14 -8.90 2.55 -0.88
CA PHE A 14 -8.74 3.94 -0.45
C PHE A 14 -8.58 4.93 -1.61
N SER A 15 -7.71 4.63 -2.60
CA SER A 15 -7.52 5.49 -3.78
C SER A 15 -8.82 5.76 -4.53
N ALA A 16 -9.66 4.73 -4.71
CA ALA A 16 -10.94 4.86 -5.39
C ALA A 16 -11.90 5.77 -4.63
N ILE A 17 -11.94 5.68 -3.30
CA ILE A 17 -12.80 6.56 -2.48
C ILE A 17 -12.26 7.99 -2.45
N ALA A 18 -10.94 8.17 -2.34
CA ALA A 18 -10.35 9.50 -2.41
C ALA A 18 -10.71 10.20 -3.74
N VAL A 19 -10.63 9.47 -4.86
CA VAL A 19 -11.07 9.97 -6.18
C VAL A 19 -12.58 10.24 -6.17
N THR A 20 -13.39 9.29 -5.71
CA THR A 20 -14.86 9.42 -5.68
C THR A 20 -15.33 10.62 -4.86
N CYS A 21 -14.74 10.87 -3.68
CA CYS A 21 -15.07 12.02 -2.85
C CYS A 21 -14.76 13.34 -3.57
N ASN A 22 -13.60 13.45 -4.22
CA ASN A 22 -13.25 14.63 -5.02
C ASN A 22 -14.19 14.79 -6.24
N LEU A 23 -14.57 13.69 -6.90
CA LEU A 23 -15.54 13.74 -8.02
C LEU A 23 -16.91 14.24 -7.56
N ILE A 24 -17.39 13.82 -6.38
CA ILE A 24 -18.67 14.29 -5.82
C ILE A 24 -18.64 15.80 -5.54
N GLU A 25 -17.52 16.32 -5.03
CA GLU A 25 -17.39 17.74 -4.69
C GLU A 25 -17.20 18.66 -5.91
N GLN A 26 -16.66 18.14 -7.02
CA GLN A 26 -16.20 18.98 -8.13
C GLN A 26 -16.98 18.79 -9.44
N LEU A 27 -17.64 17.64 -9.65
CA LEU A 27 -18.43 17.43 -10.87
C LEU A 27 -19.79 18.13 -10.78
N PRO A 28 -20.34 18.60 -11.91
CA PRO A 28 -21.69 19.15 -11.96
C PRO A 28 -22.74 18.08 -11.63
N VAL A 29 -23.91 18.53 -11.15
CA VAL A 29 -25.05 17.66 -10.79
C VAL A 29 -25.51 16.77 -11.95
N SER A 30 -25.33 17.22 -13.20
CA SER A 30 -25.66 16.46 -14.41
C SER A 30 -24.71 15.31 -14.72
N ALA A 31 -23.53 15.26 -14.11
CA ALA A 31 -22.52 14.24 -14.40
C ALA A 31 -22.88 12.88 -13.80
N THR A 32 -22.31 11.83 -14.40
CA THR A 32 -22.51 10.44 -13.99
C THR A 32 -21.17 9.75 -13.71
N VAL A 33 -21.09 9.08 -12.55
CA VAL A 33 -19.90 8.36 -12.09
C VAL A 33 -20.27 6.90 -11.81
N ALA A 34 -19.47 5.97 -12.32
CA ALA A 34 -19.50 4.57 -11.90
C ALA A 34 -18.28 4.24 -11.06
N VAL A 35 -18.47 3.60 -9.90
CA VAL A 35 -17.37 3.05 -9.10
C VAL A 35 -17.48 1.53 -9.07
N VAL A 36 -16.47 0.86 -9.61
CA VAL A 36 -16.50 -0.58 -9.89
C VAL A 36 -15.53 -1.32 -8.99
N GLY A 37 -16.04 -2.25 -8.19
CA GLY A 37 -15.19 -3.14 -7.41
C GLY A 37 -16.00 -4.10 -6.57
N ASP A 38 -15.40 -5.24 -6.23
CA ASP A 38 -16.08 -6.33 -5.54
C ASP A 38 -15.64 -6.51 -4.08
N ASP A 39 -14.85 -5.57 -3.53
CA ASP A 39 -14.34 -5.69 -2.16
C ASP A 39 -15.50 -5.69 -1.14
N PRO A 40 -15.61 -6.72 -0.27
CA PRO A 40 -16.68 -6.83 0.74
C PRO A 40 -16.74 -5.66 1.74
N GLY A 41 -15.63 -4.93 1.93
CA GLY A 41 -15.51 -3.78 2.84
C GLY A 41 -15.45 -2.44 2.09
N PHE A 42 -16.11 -2.37 0.93
CA PHE A 42 -16.12 -1.25 -0.02
C PHE A 42 -15.63 0.08 0.58
N GLY A 43 -14.47 0.52 0.09
CA GLY A 43 -13.95 1.86 0.32
C GLY A 43 -12.91 2.02 1.43
N ARG A 44 -12.76 1.05 2.34
CA ARG A 44 -11.72 1.13 3.38
C ARG A 44 -10.33 0.73 2.86
N GLY A 45 -10.24 -0.15 1.87
CA GLY A 45 -8.97 -0.73 1.44
C GLY A 45 -8.36 -1.71 2.47
N THR A 46 -7.50 -2.63 2.02
CA THR A 46 -7.00 -3.78 2.81
C THR A 46 -6.39 -3.38 4.16
N ALA A 47 -5.62 -2.30 4.20
CA ALA A 47 -4.93 -1.86 5.41
C ALA A 47 -5.87 -1.35 6.52
N TYR A 48 -7.05 -0.84 6.17
CA TYR A 48 -7.98 -0.19 7.12
C TYR A 48 -9.24 -1.03 7.39
N ARG A 49 -9.23 -2.31 6.99
CA ARG A 49 -10.29 -3.28 7.24
C ARG A 49 -10.13 -4.09 8.52
N THR A 50 -8.95 -4.04 9.14
CA THR A 50 -8.70 -4.78 10.38
C THR A 50 -9.60 -4.29 11.51
N GLU A 51 -10.14 -5.24 12.28
CA GLU A 51 -10.94 -4.98 13.47
C GLU A 51 -10.09 -4.97 14.75
N LEU A 52 -8.79 -5.29 14.64
CA LEU A 52 -7.88 -5.30 15.78
C LEU A 52 -7.47 -3.85 16.12
N TYR A 53 -7.91 -3.36 17.27
CA TYR A 53 -7.57 -2.02 17.77
C TYR A 53 -6.05 -1.78 17.92
N LEU A 54 -5.29 -2.87 18.08
CA LEU A 54 -3.83 -2.87 18.18
C LEU A 54 -3.13 -2.55 16.85
N HIS A 55 -3.81 -2.71 15.72
CA HIS A 55 -3.29 -2.28 14.43
C HIS A 55 -3.46 -0.77 14.33
N ARG A 56 -2.35 -0.07 14.54
CA ARG A 56 -2.29 1.39 14.55
C ARG A 56 -1.89 1.92 13.18
N LEU A 57 -2.31 3.14 12.90
CA LEU A 57 -1.74 3.93 11.81
C LEU A 57 -0.25 4.17 12.11
N ASN A 58 0.54 4.23 11.04
CA ASN A 58 1.96 4.56 11.10
C ASN A 58 2.23 6.04 10.75
N VAL A 59 1.17 6.81 10.55
CA VAL A 59 1.16 8.24 10.25
C VAL A 59 0.32 8.96 11.31
N PRO A 60 0.76 10.12 11.83
CA PRO A 60 -0.01 10.89 12.80
C PRO A 60 -1.39 11.31 12.26
N ALA A 61 -2.38 11.37 13.14
CA ALA A 61 -3.78 11.65 12.81
C ALA A 61 -3.96 12.96 12.03
N GLY A 62 -3.24 14.02 12.40
CA GLY A 62 -3.31 15.32 11.70
C GLY A 62 -2.80 15.30 10.25
N ARG A 63 -2.29 14.17 9.76
CA ARG A 63 -1.84 14.00 8.36
C ARG A 63 -2.68 12.98 7.60
N MET A 64 -3.78 12.50 8.18
CA MET A 64 -4.56 11.39 7.66
C MET A 64 -5.91 11.79 7.05
N SER A 65 -6.32 13.05 7.16
CA SER A 65 -7.58 13.53 6.56
C SER A 65 -7.67 13.20 5.07
N LEU A 66 -8.85 12.76 4.64
CA LEU A 66 -9.08 12.20 3.30
C LEU A 66 -8.96 13.28 2.23
N LEU A 67 -9.49 14.48 2.49
CA LEU A 67 -9.50 15.60 1.57
C LEU A 67 -8.35 16.57 1.90
N PRO A 68 -7.45 16.90 0.94
CA PRO A 68 -6.31 17.77 1.22
C PRO A 68 -6.68 19.16 1.73
N HIS A 69 -7.82 19.70 1.31
CA HIS A 69 -8.29 21.04 1.65
C HIS A 69 -9.03 21.10 2.99
N GLN A 70 -9.27 19.96 3.66
CA GLN A 70 -9.83 19.86 5.01
C GLN A 70 -8.82 19.11 5.92
N PRO A 71 -7.70 19.76 6.28
CA PRO A 71 -6.57 19.08 6.93
C PRO A 71 -6.90 18.48 8.30
N ASP A 72 -7.87 19.05 9.03
CA ASP A 72 -8.22 18.64 10.40
C ASP A 72 -9.41 17.68 10.49
N ASP A 73 -10.08 17.38 9.37
CA ASP A 73 -11.34 16.61 9.32
C ASP A 73 -11.26 15.25 10.04
N PHE A 74 -10.16 14.51 9.90
CA PHE A 74 -10.01 13.25 10.64
C PHE A 74 -9.83 13.45 12.15
N VAL A 75 -9.11 14.49 12.56
CA VAL A 75 -8.89 14.80 13.98
C VAL A 75 -10.22 15.21 14.63
N ASP A 76 -11.03 16.00 13.92
CA ASP A 76 -12.35 16.40 14.40
C ASP A 76 -13.35 15.24 14.38
N TRP A 77 -13.27 14.35 13.39
CA TRP A 77 -14.02 13.09 13.40
C TRP A 77 -13.67 12.23 14.62
N LEU A 78 -12.38 12.12 14.98
CA LEU A 78 -11.96 11.39 16.18
C LEU A 78 -12.58 11.99 17.45
N LYS A 79 -12.55 13.32 17.61
CA LYS A 79 -13.15 14.02 18.76
C LYS A 79 -14.65 13.77 18.87
N THR A 80 -15.38 13.92 17.75
CA THR A 80 -16.84 13.72 17.71
C THR A 80 -17.26 12.28 18.01
N HIS A 81 -16.37 11.31 17.80
CA HIS A 81 -16.58 9.89 18.14
C HIS A 81 -15.98 9.49 19.50
N GLY A 82 -15.68 10.47 20.36
CA GLY A 82 -15.21 10.23 21.73
C GLY A 82 -13.78 9.68 21.82
N ARG A 83 -12.97 9.81 20.75
CA ARG A 83 -11.55 9.42 20.76
C ARG A 83 -10.73 10.61 21.24
N GLN A 84 -10.11 10.47 22.41
CA GLN A 84 -9.23 11.46 23.03
C GLN A 84 -7.83 11.45 22.39
N LEU A 85 -7.75 11.67 21.07
CA LEU A 85 -6.50 11.68 20.31
C LEU A 85 -6.24 13.08 19.74
N GLN A 86 -4.98 13.51 19.82
CA GLN A 86 -4.49 14.76 19.26
C GLN A 86 -3.90 14.53 17.85
N ALA A 87 -3.63 15.62 17.13
CA ALA A 87 -3.08 15.57 15.77
C ALA A 87 -1.74 14.81 15.68
N GLY A 88 -0.92 14.83 16.73
CA GLY A 88 0.35 14.11 16.81
C GLY A 88 0.23 12.63 17.16
N ASP A 89 -0.95 12.18 17.60
CA ASP A 89 -1.19 10.80 17.99
C ASP A 89 -1.48 9.90 16.79
N PHE A 90 -1.45 8.59 17.02
CA PHE A 90 -1.68 7.59 16.00
C PHE A 90 -3.03 6.92 16.25
N ALA A 91 -4.01 7.05 15.36
CA ALA A 91 -5.30 6.36 15.56
C ALA A 91 -5.21 4.86 15.21
N SER A 92 -6.24 4.09 15.57
CA SER A 92 -6.36 2.71 15.07
C SER A 92 -6.67 2.72 13.57
N ARG A 93 -6.28 1.66 12.86
CA ARG A 93 -6.64 1.49 11.44
C ARG A 93 -8.15 1.30 11.26
N SER A 94 -8.82 0.72 12.24
CA SER A 94 -10.28 0.57 12.26
C SER A 94 -10.99 1.93 12.33
N ASP A 95 -10.57 2.82 13.24
CA ASP A 95 -11.13 4.17 13.34
C ASP A 95 -10.94 4.93 12.01
N TYR A 96 -9.78 4.78 11.37
CA TYR A 96 -9.55 5.39 10.05
C TYR A 96 -10.48 4.81 8.97
N GLY A 97 -10.70 3.50 8.96
CA GLY A 97 -11.65 2.87 8.04
C GLY A 97 -13.10 3.32 8.28
N LEU A 98 -13.49 3.62 9.52
CA LEU A 98 -14.79 4.22 9.84
C LEU A 98 -14.88 5.65 9.33
N TYR A 99 -13.85 6.47 9.57
CA TYR A 99 -13.76 7.83 9.05
C TYR A 99 -13.93 7.89 7.53
N VAL A 100 -13.17 7.09 6.76
CA VAL A 100 -13.27 7.06 5.28
C VAL A 100 -14.70 6.72 4.83
N ARG A 101 -15.34 5.74 5.48
CA ARG A 101 -16.74 5.36 5.20
C ARG A 101 -17.69 6.51 5.51
N ASP A 102 -17.53 7.15 6.66
CA ASP A 102 -18.43 8.20 7.13
C ASP A 102 -18.30 9.48 6.29
N THR A 103 -17.09 9.82 5.84
CA THR A 103 -16.84 10.91 4.88
C THR A 103 -17.58 10.66 3.56
N LEU A 104 -17.44 9.47 2.97
CA LEU A 104 -18.15 9.12 1.74
C LEU A 104 -19.68 9.15 1.96
N ALA A 105 -20.15 8.58 3.07
CA ALA A 105 -21.57 8.56 3.39
C ALA A 105 -22.14 9.97 3.57
N ARG A 106 -21.39 10.89 4.19
CA ARG A 106 -21.77 12.31 4.32
C ARG A 106 -21.96 12.96 2.95
N LEU A 107 -20.98 12.82 2.06
CA LEU A 107 -21.05 13.37 0.70
C LEU A 107 -22.22 12.79 -0.11
N LEU A 108 -22.51 11.49 0.04
CA LEU A 108 -23.60 10.85 -0.71
C LEU A 108 -25.00 11.25 -0.25
N ARG A 109 -25.17 11.71 1.00
CA ARG A 109 -26.48 12.13 1.56
C ARG A 109 -27.02 13.41 0.93
N GLU A 110 -26.15 14.29 0.41
CA GLU A 110 -26.53 15.55 -0.23
C GLU A 110 -27.08 15.34 -1.66
N ARG A 111 -28.27 14.72 -1.78
CA ARG A 111 -28.79 14.24 -3.07
C ARG A 111 -29.00 15.31 -4.16
N ASN A 112 -29.35 16.53 -3.78
CA ASN A 112 -29.72 17.58 -4.74
C ASN A 112 -28.56 18.48 -5.18
N GLY A 113 -27.35 18.23 -4.67
CA GLY A 113 -26.17 19.08 -4.91
C GLY A 113 -24.97 18.35 -5.50
N ARG A 114 -25.13 17.09 -5.95
CA ARG A 114 -24.02 16.26 -6.44
C ARG A 114 -24.31 15.53 -7.74
N CYS A 115 -23.26 15.11 -8.41
CA CYS A 115 -23.34 14.16 -9.53
C CYS A 115 -23.96 12.82 -9.10
N ARG A 116 -24.52 12.08 -10.07
CA ARG A 116 -25.00 10.71 -9.85
C ARG A 116 -23.80 9.77 -9.70
N VAL A 117 -23.83 8.92 -8.67
CA VAL A 117 -22.77 7.94 -8.39
C VAL A 117 -23.41 6.57 -8.24
N ASP A 118 -23.03 5.65 -9.12
CA ASP A 118 -23.49 4.27 -9.12
C ASP A 118 -22.35 3.35 -8.65
N PHE A 119 -22.62 2.57 -7.60
CA PHE A 119 -21.67 1.61 -7.03
C PHE A 119 -21.94 0.22 -7.62
N ILE A 120 -21.01 -0.29 -8.42
CA ILE A 120 -21.17 -1.55 -9.17
C ILE A 120 -20.32 -2.62 -8.51
N LYS A 121 -20.99 -3.59 -7.88
CA LYS A 121 -20.34 -4.72 -7.20
C LYS A 121 -19.93 -5.80 -8.20
N ALA A 122 -18.86 -5.56 -8.94
CA ALA A 122 -18.26 -6.52 -9.85
C ALA A 122 -16.76 -6.26 -10.02
N LYS A 123 -16.01 -7.26 -10.49
CA LYS A 123 -14.63 -7.06 -10.95
C LYS A 123 -14.63 -6.68 -12.42
N ALA A 124 -13.91 -5.63 -12.78
CA ALA A 124 -13.51 -5.44 -14.17
C ALA A 124 -12.47 -6.50 -14.54
N ALA A 125 -12.76 -7.28 -15.58
CA ALA A 125 -11.94 -8.38 -16.05
C ALA A 125 -11.22 -8.04 -17.36
N GLY A 126 -11.87 -7.22 -18.19
CA GLY A 126 -11.34 -6.78 -19.48
C GLY A 126 -11.67 -5.33 -19.80
N CYS A 127 -10.96 -4.79 -20.78
CA CYS A 127 -11.12 -3.41 -21.24
C CYS A 127 -10.84 -3.32 -22.73
N VAL A 128 -11.77 -2.73 -23.47
CA VAL A 128 -11.66 -2.49 -24.90
C VAL A 128 -12.07 -1.06 -25.21
N GLU A 129 -11.42 -0.46 -26.20
CA GLU A 129 -11.90 0.79 -26.77
C GLU A 129 -13.12 0.50 -27.64
N ARG A 130 -14.21 1.24 -27.45
CA ARG A 130 -15.41 1.17 -28.29
C ARG A 130 -15.93 2.56 -28.64
N TYR A 131 -16.60 2.63 -29.79
CA TYR A 131 -17.39 3.79 -30.25
C TYR A 131 -16.62 5.12 -30.26
N SER A 132 -15.43 5.13 -30.89
CA SER A 132 -14.69 6.36 -31.22
C SER A 132 -14.58 7.38 -30.06
N GLY A 133 -14.40 6.91 -28.82
CA GLY A 133 -14.27 7.81 -27.68
C GLY A 133 -14.65 7.33 -26.29
N THR A 134 -14.86 6.03 -26.08
CA THR A 134 -15.10 5.49 -24.75
C THR A 134 -14.28 4.22 -24.50
N LEU A 135 -13.88 4.03 -23.24
CA LEU A 135 -13.36 2.76 -22.78
C LEU A 135 -14.51 1.94 -22.19
N THR A 136 -14.66 0.71 -22.68
CA THR A 136 -15.68 -0.24 -22.22
C THR A 136 -15.02 -1.32 -21.37
N PHE A 137 -15.52 -1.52 -20.15
CA PHE A 137 -15.08 -2.57 -19.24
C PHE A 137 -16.05 -3.73 -19.26
N HIS A 138 -15.51 -4.94 -19.42
CA HIS A 138 -16.23 -6.19 -19.22
C HIS A 138 -16.16 -6.56 -17.74
N LEU A 139 -17.32 -6.74 -17.13
CA LEU A 139 -17.44 -7.05 -15.72
C LEU A 139 -17.62 -8.56 -15.51
N GLY A 140 -17.12 -9.07 -14.39
CA GLY A 140 -17.17 -10.49 -14.05
C GLY A 140 -18.59 -11.05 -13.81
N ASN A 141 -19.61 -10.20 -13.77
CA ASN A 141 -21.01 -10.57 -13.73
C ASN A 141 -21.68 -10.64 -15.12
N GLY A 142 -20.92 -10.38 -16.20
CA GLY A 142 -21.40 -10.37 -17.58
C GLY A 142 -21.84 -9.01 -18.10
N ASP A 143 -21.92 -7.98 -17.23
CA ASP A 143 -22.30 -6.64 -17.63
C ASP A 143 -21.15 -5.90 -18.35
N GLU A 144 -21.52 -4.89 -19.12
CA GLU A 144 -20.59 -3.94 -19.73
C GLU A 144 -20.90 -2.52 -19.26
N ILE A 145 -19.85 -1.73 -19.01
CA ILE A 145 -19.95 -0.30 -18.72
C ILE A 145 -18.99 0.48 -19.61
N ALA A 146 -19.40 1.65 -20.08
CA ALA A 146 -18.58 2.51 -20.93
C ALA A 146 -18.38 3.88 -20.27
N GLY A 147 -17.21 4.49 -20.45
CA GLY A 147 -16.91 5.79 -19.89
C GLY A 147 -15.94 6.62 -20.72
N LYS A 148 -16.07 7.95 -20.62
CA LYS A 148 -15.20 8.91 -21.30
C LYS A 148 -13.87 9.10 -20.56
N ASN A 149 -13.94 9.21 -19.24
CA ASN A 149 -12.78 9.28 -18.36
C ASN A 149 -12.73 8.03 -17.48
N VAL A 150 -11.55 7.47 -17.31
CA VAL A 150 -11.34 6.28 -16.48
C VAL A 150 -10.22 6.53 -15.48
N VAL A 151 -10.41 6.13 -14.23
CA VAL A 151 -9.40 6.22 -13.19
C VAL A 151 -9.12 4.83 -12.60
N LEU A 152 -7.95 4.26 -12.88
CA LEU A 152 -7.51 2.98 -12.35
C LEU A 152 -7.01 3.14 -10.90
N CYS A 153 -7.70 2.51 -9.97
CA CYS A 153 -7.47 2.54 -8.52
C CYS A 153 -7.30 1.11 -7.96
N LEU A 154 -6.56 0.25 -8.66
CA LEU A 154 -6.47 -1.19 -8.35
C LEU A 154 -5.59 -1.54 -7.14
N GLY A 155 -4.85 -0.56 -6.60
CA GLY A 155 -3.96 -0.76 -5.46
C GLY A 155 -2.81 -1.72 -5.78
N VAL A 156 -2.50 -2.62 -4.85
CA VAL A 156 -1.47 -3.65 -4.98
C VAL A 156 -2.03 -5.00 -4.56
N GLY A 157 -1.62 -6.05 -5.27
CA GLY A 157 -1.92 -7.42 -4.88
C GLY A 157 -1.15 -7.89 -3.64
N ASN A 158 -1.56 -9.04 -3.09
CA ASN A 158 -0.75 -9.73 -2.08
C ASN A 158 0.51 -10.27 -2.76
N ALA A 159 1.67 -10.14 -2.10
CA ALA A 159 2.86 -10.79 -2.60
C ALA A 159 2.65 -12.32 -2.61
N THR A 160 3.10 -12.96 -3.69
CA THR A 160 3.21 -14.41 -3.73
C THR A 160 4.34 -14.89 -2.82
N LEU A 161 4.35 -16.18 -2.49
CA LEU A 161 5.47 -16.77 -1.77
C LEU A 161 6.75 -16.64 -2.62
N PRO A 162 7.90 -16.27 -2.01
CA PRO A 162 9.17 -16.16 -2.75
C PRO A 162 9.66 -17.49 -3.36
N VAL A 163 9.16 -18.61 -2.83
CA VAL A 163 9.47 -19.97 -3.24
C VAL A 163 8.17 -20.76 -3.22
N ALA A 164 7.91 -21.55 -4.27
CA ALA A 164 6.74 -22.41 -4.34
C ALA A 164 6.82 -23.50 -3.26
N PRO A 165 5.71 -23.82 -2.56
CA PRO A 165 5.67 -24.86 -1.52
C PRO A 165 5.52 -26.26 -2.11
N ASP A 166 6.27 -26.59 -3.18
CA ASP A 166 6.14 -27.84 -3.91
C ASP A 166 6.53 -29.05 -3.06
N GLY A 167 7.50 -28.88 -2.17
CA GLY A 167 7.93 -29.90 -1.21
C GLY A 167 7.04 -30.03 0.04
N VAL A 168 5.92 -29.31 0.11
CA VAL A 168 5.00 -29.32 1.27
C VAL A 168 3.79 -30.22 1.00
N PRO A 169 3.55 -31.25 1.83
CA PRO A 169 2.37 -32.11 1.72
C PRO A 169 1.06 -31.32 1.80
N ALA A 170 0.03 -31.80 1.10
CA ALA A 170 -1.29 -31.15 1.07
C ALA A 170 -1.89 -30.92 2.47
N SER A 171 -1.64 -31.84 3.41
CA SER A 171 -2.10 -31.73 4.80
C SER A 171 -1.55 -30.51 5.55
N LEU A 172 -0.36 -30.03 5.19
CA LEU A 172 0.30 -28.89 5.84
C LEU A 172 0.12 -27.57 5.08
N ARG A 173 -0.34 -27.60 3.82
CA ARG A 173 -0.54 -26.37 3.03
C ARG A 173 -1.52 -25.39 3.68
N SER A 174 -2.52 -25.88 4.42
CA SER A 174 -3.47 -25.04 5.16
C SER A 174 -2.85 -24.23 6.32
N ARG A 175 -1.59 -24.51 6.66
CA ARG A 175 -0.77 -23.79 7.65
C ARG A 175 0.20 -22.79 7.03
N ILE A 176 0.20 -22.68 5.70
CA ILE A 176 0.89 -21.63 4.95
C ILE A 176 -0.12 -20.52 4.67
N ILE A 177 0.09 -19.37 5.30
CA ILE A 177 -0.77 -18.21 5.21
C ILE A 177 -0.19 -17.25 4.17
N GLU A 178 -0.71 -17.33 2.94
CA GLU A 178 -0.27 -16.46 1.85
C GLU A 178 -0.76 -15.01 2.01
N ASN A 179 -1.99 -14.83 2.50
CA ASN A 179 -2.55 -13.50 2.78
C ASN A 179 -2.69 -13.29 4.31
N PRO A 180 -1.79 -12.49 4.92
CA PRO A 180 -1.78 -12.29 6.37
C PRO A 180 -2.99 -11.47 6.86
N TRP A 181 -3.71 -10.77 5.98
CA TRP A 181 -4.89 -9.98 6.33
C TRP A 181 -6.18 -10.81 6.43
N ARG A 182 -6.14 -12.10 6.07
CA ARG A 182 -7.25 -13.05 6.28
C ARG A 182 -7.18 -13.69 7.66
N LEU A 183 -7.43 -12.90 8.71
CA LEU A 183 -7.13 -13.21 10.13
C LEU A 183 -7.76 -14.51 10.72
N SER A 184 -8.65 -15.19 10.00
CA SER A 184 -9.27 -16.47 10.42
C SER A 184 -8.28 -17.55 10.88
N TRP A 185 -7.04 -17.52 10.36
CA TRP A 185 -6.00 -18.47 10.74
C TRP A 185 -5.53 -18.30 12.19
N LEU A 186 -5.59 -17.09 12.76
CA LEU A 186 -5.16 -16.82 14.14
C LEU A 186 -5.91 -17.69 15.16
N ARG A 187 -7.19 -18.00 14.89
CA ARG A 187 -8.01 -18.87 15.75
C ARG A 187 -7.58 -20.33 15.76
N ARG A 188 -6.77 -20.75 14.78
CA ARG A 188 -6.27 -22.13 14.65
C ARG A 188 -4.87 -22.30 15.23
N VAL A 189 -4.18 -21.21 15.57
CA VAL A 189 -2.83 -21.25 16.13
C VAL A 189 -2.94 -21.58 17.61
N ALA A 190 -2.32 -22.67 18.05
CA ALA A 190 -2.27 -23.02 19.46
C ALA A 190 -1.31 -22.06 20.22
N PRO A 191 -1.49 -21.87 21.54
CA PRO A 191 -0.67 -20.92 22.31
C PRO A 191 0.83 -21.14 22.14
N SER A 192 1.29 -22.40 22.09
CA SER A 192 2.71 -22.75 22.03
C SER A 192 3.25 -23.04 20.62
N ASP A 193 2.43 -22.91 19.56
CA ASP A 193 2.85 -23.21 18.19
C ASP A 193 4.07 -22.37 17.78
N ALA A 194 5.02 -22.96 17.05
CA ALA A 194 6.11 -22.22 16.44
C ALA A 194 5.62 -21.54 15.16
N VAL A 195 5.85 -20.23 15.04
CA VAL A 195 5.42 -19.46 13.87
C VAL A 195 6.63 -18.90 13.12
N CYS A 196 6.72 -19.16 11.82
CA CYS A 196 7.69 -18.50 10.95
C CYS A 196 6.99 -17.40 10.14
N ILE A 197 7.47 -16.16 10.24
CA ILE A 197 7.00 -15.04 9.43
C ILE A 197 8.05 -14.71 8.37
N LEU A 198 7.66 -14.73 7.10
CA LEU A 198 8.51 -14.30 5.99
C LEU A 198 8.35 -12.80 5.77
N GLY A 199 9.43 -12.03 5.86
CA GLY A 199 9.40 -10.57 5.72
C GLY A 199 9.31 -9.85 7.07
N SER A 200 9.91 -8.66 7.13
CA SER A 200 10.09 -7.89 8.37
C SER A 200 9.60 -6.44 8.23
N GLY A 201 8.52 -6.22 7.47
CA GLY A 201 7.86 -4.91 7.33
C GLY A 201 6.84 -4.63 8.43
N LEU A 202 6.05 -3.57 8.28
CA LEU A 202 4.97 -3.22 9.22
C LEU A 202 3.94 -4.34 9.39
N THR A 203 3.58 -5.03 8.30
CA THR A 203 2.66 -6.18 8.35
C THR A 203 3.15 -7.27 9.30
N MET A 204 4.46 -7.51 9.40
CA MET A 204 5.00 -8.51 10.33
C MET A 204 4.71 -8.11 11.79
N ILE A 205 4.91 -6.84 12.15
CA ILE A 205 4.60 -6.34 13.50
C ILE A 205 3.11 -6.50 13.79
N ASP A 206 2.25 -6.15 12.82
CA ASP A 206 0.80 -6.33 12.93
C ASP A 206 0.43 -7.80 13.19
N GLN A 207 1.08 -8.76 12.52
CA GLN A 207 0.82 -10.20 12.73
C GLN A 207 1.36 -10.69 14.08
N VAL A 208 2.54 -10.23 14.51
CA VAL A 208 3.10 -10.56 15.83
C VAL A 208 2.16 -10.11 16.94
N LEU A 209 1.69 -8.86 16.89
CA LEU A 209 0.78 -8.34 17.90
C LEU A 209 -0.60 -8.99 17.83
N ALA A 210 -1.07 -9.35 16.63
CA ALA A 210 -2.31 -10.10 16.46
C ALA A 210 -2.23 -11.50 17.10
N LEU A 211 -1.12 -12.22 16.90
CA LEU A 211 -0.87 -13.52 17.55
C LEU A 211 -0.90 -13.38 19.07
N ARG A 212 -0.18 -12.39 19.62
CA ARG A 212 -0.16 -12.14 21.08
C ARG A 212 -1.55 -11.84 21.64
N ALA A 213 -2.31 -11.00 20.94
CA ALA A 213 -3.67 -10.67 21.33
C ALA A 213 -4.63 -11.88 21.32
N HIS A 214 -4.31 -12.92 20.55
CA HIS A 214 -5.06 -14.18 20.51
C HIS A 214 -4.48 -15.26 21.45
N GLY A 215 -3.61 -14.88 22.40
CA GLY A 215 -3.09 -15.78 23.43
C GLY A 215 -1.88 -16.62 23.01
N HIS A 216 -1.27 -16.34 21.84
CA HIS A 216 -0.02 -16.98 21.45
C HIS A 216 1.11 -16.60 22.42
N SER A 217 1.76 -17.62 22.98
CA SER A 217 2.91 -17.52 23.88
C SER A 217 4.20 -18.13 23.31
N GLY A 218 4.11 -18.90 22.22
CA GLY A 218 5.22 -19.60 21.57
C GLY A 218 6.24 -18.69 20.87
N LYS A 219 7.25 -19.29 20.24
CA LYS A 219 8.31 -18.56 19.52
C LYS A 219 7.84 -18.09 18.14
N ILE A 220 8.34 -16.92 17.72
CA ILE A 220 8.09 -16.36 16.40
C ILE A 220 9.44 -16.07 15.71
N ASP A 221 9.73 -16.80 14.64
CA ASP A 221 10.94 -16.63 13.84
C ASP A 221 10.64 -15.79 12.59
N VAL A 222 11.30 -14.63 12.46
CA VAL A 222 11.12 -13.70 11.34
C VAL A 222 12.29 -13.84 10.37
N LEU A 223 12.03 -14.37 9.17
CA LEU A 223 13.04 -14.49 8.11
C LEU A 223 12.93 -13.32 7.13
N SER A 224 13.99 -12.52 7.00
CA SER A 224 14.04 -11.47 5.97
C SER A 224 15.44 -11.28 5.41
N ARG A 225 15.54 -10.67 4.22
CA ARG A 225 16.82 -10.50 3.49
C ARG A 225 17.94 -9.85 4.30
N ARG A 226 17.59 -9.01 5.29
CA ARG A 226 18.57 -8.28 6.11
C ARG A 226 18.34 -8.43 7.62
N GLY A 227 17.25 -9.05 8.07
CA GLY A 227 16.94 -9.15 9.49
C GLY A 227 16.68 -7.80 10.17
N LEU A 228 16.23 -6.78 9.41
CA LEU A 228 15.97 -5.45 9.94
C LEU A 228 14.47 -5.28 10.23
N ALA A 229 14.15 -4.62 11.35
CA ALA A 229 12.79 -4.24 11.72
C ALA A 229 12.55 -2.73 11.48
N PRO A 230 11.30 -2.30 11.22
CA PRO A 230 10.95 -0.89 11.18
C PRO A 230 11.17 -0.21 12.53
N LEU A 231 11.65 1.03 12.50
CA LEU A 231 11.96 1.79 13.72
C LEU A 231 10.72 2.49 14.30
N GLY A 232 10.76 2.84 15.58
CA GLY A 232 9.72 3.65 16.23
C GLY A 232 9.78 5.14 15.88
N HIS A 233 8.61 5.78 15.79
CA HIS A 233 8.53 7.24 15.86
C HIS A 233 9.00 7.75 17.24
N ALA A 234 9.54 8.96 17.29
CA ALA A 234 9.81 9.62 18.55
C ALA A 234 8.50 10.15 19.15
N ARG A 235 8.33 10.03 20.47
CA ARG A 235 7.18 10.61 21.19
C ARG A 235 7.14 12.13 21.07
N LYS A 236 8.32 12.75 21.01
CA LYS A 236 8.52 14.16 20.68
C LYS A 236 9.32 14.22 19.38
N PRO A 237 8.67 14.35 18.20
CA PRO A 237 9.39 14.36 16.94
C PRO A 237 10.28 15.60 16.84
N PRO A 238 11.51 15.47 16.30
CA PRO A 238 12.36 16.63 16.05
C PRO A 238 11.77 17.48 14.91
N ALA A 239 12.13 18.77 14.86
CA ALA A 239 11.86 19.58 13.69
C ALA A 239 12.54 18.95 12.45
N PRO A 240 11.83 18.81 11.31
CA PRO A 240 12.43 18.33 10.07
C PRO A 240 13.59 19.24 9.65
N LEU A 241 14.73 18.65 9.28
CA LEU A 241 15.85 19.40 8.71
C LEU A 241 15.50 19.80 7.27
N PRO A 242 15.50 21.08 6.88
CA PRO A 242 15.28 21.45 5.49
C PRO A 242 16.32 20.80 4.57
N ILE A 243 15.86 20.10 3.54
CA ILE A 243 16.71 19.47 2.54
C ILE A 243 16.27 19.98 1.17
N ASP A 244 17.14 20.77 0.56
CA ASP A 244 17.02 21.08 -0.85
C ASP A 244 17.51 19.87 -1.67
N VAL A 245 16.57 19.20 -2.35
CA VAL A 245 16.87 18.02 -3.16
C VAL A 245 17.62 18.38 -4.45
N HIS A 246 17.54 19.61 -4.93
CA HIS A 246 18.26 20.06 -6.12
C HIS A 246 19.76 20.20 -5.85
N MET A 247 20.13 20.46 -4.60
CA MET A 247 21.53 20.51 -4.15
C MET A 247 22.13 19.14 -3.81
N LEU A 248 21.34 18.06 -3.86
CA LEU A 248 21.85 16.71 -3.67
C LEU A 248 22.52 16.21 -4.97
N PRO A 249 23.53 15.31 -4.88
CA PRO A 249 24.09 14.67 -6.06
C PRO A 249 23.06 13.83 -6.84
N ASP A 250 23.37 13.51 -8.10
CA ASP A 250 22.48 12.70 -8.95
C ASP A 250 22.67 11.17 -8.79
N THR A 251 23.66 10.77 -7.99
CA THR A 251 23.89 9.35 -7.67
C THR A 251 23.39 9.00 -6.28
N ILE A 252 22.81 7.82 -6.12
CA ILE A 252 22.36 7.28 -4.83
C ILE A 252 23.52 7.21 -3.83
N SER A 253 24.73 6.85 -4.27
CA SER A 253 25.91 6.88 -3.41
C SER A 253 26.23 8.28 -2.89
N GLY A 254 26.14 9.30 -3.76
CA GLY A 254 26.36 10.70 -3.39
C GLY A 254 25.27 11.20 -2.43
N ILE A 255 24.00 10.95 -2.75
CA ILE A 255 22.85 11.28 -1.90
C ILE A 255 23.03 10.66 -0.51
N LEU A 256 23.29 9.35 -0.44
CA LEU A 256 23.47 8.67 0.85
C LEU A 256 24.68 9.21 1.63
N LYS A 257 25.79 9.55 0.96
CA LYS A 257 26.94 10.20 1.61
C LYS A 257 26.55 11.53 2.24
N THR A 258 25.83 12.38 1.50
CA THR A 258 25.36 13.69 1.98
C THR A 258 24.38 13.55 3.15
N LEU A 259 23.38 12.67 3.03
CA LEU A 259 22.39 12.44 4.09
C LEU A 259 23.03 11.86 5.36
N ARG A 260 24.02 10.97 5.23
CA ARG A 260 24.81 10.47 6.38
C ARG A 260 25.64 11.56 7.03
N GLY A 261 26.21 12.47 6.25
CA GLY A 261 26.91 13.65 6.75
C GLY A 261 25.98 14.53 7.60
N LYS A 262 24.82 14.92 7.05
CA LYS A 262 23.78 15.69 7.78
C LYS A 262 23.27 14.96 9.03
N SER A 263 23.18 13.63 8.99
CA SER A 263 22.75 12.83 10.14
C SER A 263 23.72 12.86 11.32
N ARG A 264 24.98 13.28 11.11
CA ARG A 264 25.97 13.45 12.18
C ARG A 264 25.92 14.83 12.84
N THR A 265 25.26 15.81 12.20
CA THR A 265 25.18 17.19 12.69
C THR A 265 23.88 17.48 13.44
N VAL A 266 22.95 16.51 13.49
CA VAL A 266 21.67 16.64 14.20
C VAL A 266 21.62 15.67 15.38
N ALA A 267 20.92 16.08 16.44
CA ALA A 267 20.73 15.23 17.62
C ALA A 267 19.87 13.99 17.31
N ASP A 268 18.77 14.16 16.57
CA ASP A 268 17.93 13.05 16.11
C ASP A 268 17.97 12.93 14.58
N ARG A 269 18.48 11.80 14.10
CA ARG A 269 18.60 11.45 12.68
C ARG A 269 17.25 11.39 11.96
N ARG A 270 16.14 11.23 12.69
CA ARG A 270 14.78 11.30 12.14
C ARG A 270 14.52 12.65 11.47
N ALA A 271 15.11 13.75 11.96
CA ALA A 271 14.98 15.07 11.35
C ALA A 271 15.41 15.10 9.88
N VAL A 272 16.48 14.37 9.51
CA VAL A 272 16.95 14.26 8.12
C VAL A 272 15.94 13.52 7.26
N MET A 273 15.41 12.40 7.75
CA MET A 273 14.42 11.60 7.01
C MET A 273 13.08 12.33 6.86
N ASP A 274 12.63 13.01 7.92
CA ASP A 274 11.40 13.79 7.89
C ASP A 274 11.51 15.03 7.00
N GLY A 275 12.71 15.60 6.91
CA GLY A 275 13.04 16.69 5.99
C GLY A 275 13.08 16.30 4.52
N LEU A 276 13.51 15.06 4.23
CA LEU A 276 13.56 14.52 2.87
C LEU A 276 12.18 14.14 2.33
N ARG A 277 11.25 13.74 3.22
CA ARG A 277 9.96 13.16 2.82
C ARG A 277 9.15 14.04 1.86
N PRO A 278 8.95 15.36 2.11
CA PRO A 278 8.15 16.20 1.21
C PRO A 278 8.70 16.28 -0.23
N ALA A 279 10.01 16.08 -0.40
CA ALA A 279 10.69 16.22 -1.68
C ALA A 279 11.09 14.87 -2.31
N THR A 280 10.57 13.76 -1.78
CA THR A 280 10.96 12.40 -2.20
C THR A 280 10.57 12.10 -3.65
N GLN A 281 9.41 12.56 -4.11
CA GLN A 281 8.98 12.38 -5.50
C GLN A 281 9.85 13.19 -6.48
N ALA A 282 10.11 14.46 -6.18
CA ALA A 282 11.02 15.30 -6.97
C ALA A 282 12.43 14.69 -7.05
N LEU A 283 12.96 14.20 -5.94
CA LEU A 283 14.25 13.50 -5.93
C LEU A 283 14.22 12.25 -6.83
N TRP A 284 13.16 11.43 -6.74
CA TRP A 284 13.00 10.23 -7.56
C TRP A 284 12.93 10.55 -9.06
N GLN A 285 12.16 11.57 -9.43
CA GLN A 285 11.94 11.97 -10.81
C GLN A 285 13.24 12.44 -11.48
N ARG A 286 14.14 13.08 -10.72
CA ARG A 286 15.47 13.50 -11.21
C ARG A 286 16.45 12.34 -11.45
N LEU A 287 16.29 11.20 -10.76
CA LEU A 287 17.21 10.08 -10.90
C LEU A 287 17.07 9.39 -12.26
N SER A 288 18.20 9.02 -12.85
CA SER A 288 18.24 8.13 -14.01
C SER A 288 17.68 6.75 -13.68
N SER A 289 17.21 6.02 -14.68
CA SER A 289 16.70 4.66 -14.52
C SER A 289 17.71 3.72 -13.84
N GLY A 290 19.01 3.89 -14.14
CA GLY A 290 20.09 3.14 -13.50
C GLY A 290 20.20 3.41 -12.00
N GLU A 291 20.09 4.68 -11.59
CA GLU A 291 20.16 5.06 -10.17
C GLU A 291 18.87 4.70 -9.40
N ARG A 292 17.70 4.79 -10.03
CA ARG A 292 16.43 4.24 -9.49
C ARG A 292 16.56 2.73 -9.23
N ALA A 293 17.06 1.96 -10.19
CA ALA A 293 17.32 0.53 -10.02
C ALA A 293 18.34 0.26 -8.87
N ARG A 294 19.39 1.08 -8.78
CA ARG A 294 20.40 1.00 -7.71
C ARG A 294 19.81 1.28 -6.34
N PHE A 295 18.92 2.26 -6.22
CA PHE A 295 18.17 2.55 -4.99
C PHE A 295 17.34 1.34 -4.55
N LEU A 296 16.53 0.78 -5.46
CA LEU A 296 15.67 -0.37 -5.17
C LEU A 296 16.47 -1.59 -4.69
N ARG A 297 17.65 -1.82 -5.25
CA ARG A 297 18.53 -2.93 -4.89
C ARG A 297 19.23 -2.74 -3.55
N HIS A 298 19.74 -1.54 -3.29
CA HIS A 298 20.71 -1.32 -2.21
C HIS A 298 20.18 -0.48 -1.05
N ALA A 299 19.44 0.59 -1.34
CA ALA A 299 19.00 1.59 -0.37
C ALA A 299 17.60 1.33 0.18
N LEU A 300 16.71 0.72 -0.61
CA LEU A 300 15.31 0.46 -0.24
C LEU A 300 15.12 -0.22 1.14
N PRO A 301 15.91 -1.24 1.54
CA PRO A 301 15.73 -1.84 2.87
C PRO A 301 15.99 -0.86 4.02
N TRP A 302 16.93 0.07 3.84
CA TRP A 302 17.23 1.11 4.82
C TRP A 302 16.17 2.21 4.81
N TRP A 303 15.76 2.62 3.61
CA TRP A 303 14.63 3.53 3.43
C TRP A 303 13.41 3.03 4.20
N ASN A 304 13.03 1.77 3.99
CA ASN A 304 11.82 1.20 4.57
C ASN A 304 11.81 1.27 6.10
N ILE A 305 12.93 0.95 6.77
CA ILE A 305 12.95 0.96 8.25
C ILE A 305 12.96 2.36 8.85
N HIS A 306 13.49 3.35 8.12
CA HIS A 306 13.57 4.73 8.57
C HIS A 306 12.32 5.55 8.23
N ARG A 307 11.66 5.25 7.11
CA ARG A 307 10.46 5.94 6.62
C ARG A 307 9.18 5.35 7.19
N HIS A 308 9.01 4.03 7.16
CA HIS A 308 7.78 3.38 7.59
C HIS A 308 7.82 3.03 9.07
N ARG A 309 7.89 4.08 9.90
CA ARG A 309 8.06 3.95 11.35
C ARG A 309 6.77 3.55 12.06
N VAL A 310 6.92 2.88 13.19
CA VAL A 310 5.82 2.34 14.01
C VAL A 310 5.39 3.37 15.06
N ALA A 311 4.11 3.38 15.41
CA ALA A 311 3.62 4.20 16.53
C ALA A 311 4.41 3.86 17.82
N PRO A 312 4.76 4.86 18.68
CA PRO A 312 5.68 4.62 19.79
C PRO A 312 5.22 3.51 20.75
N ASP A 313 3.94 3.47 21.11
CA ASP A 313 3.36 2.45 21.98
C ASP A 313 3.40 1.04 21.39
N VAL A 314 3.21 0.93 20.08
CA VAL A 314 3.31 -0.34 19.34
C VAL A 314 4.76 -0.79 19.24
N HIS A 315 5.68 0.15 19.02
CA HIS A 315 7.11 -0.13 18.96
C HIS A 315 7.63 -0.67 20.29
N ASP A 316 7.31 -0.02 21.42
CA ASP A 316 7.80 -0.42 22.75
C ASP A 316 7.33 -1.85 23.11
N ARG A 317 6.08 -2.18 22.79
CA ARG A 317 5.53 -3.54 22.97
C ARG A 317 6.24 -4.56 22.09
N PHE A 318 6.47 -4.21 20.82
CA PHE A 318 7.17 -5.10 19.89
C PHE A 318 8.63 -5.31 20.28
N GLU A 319 9.32 -4.25 20.70
CA GLU A 319 10.72 -4.30 21.15
C GLU A 319 10.90 -5.20 22.37
N THR A 320 9.95 -5.17 23.32
CA THR A 320 9.95 -6.09 24.46
C THR A 320 9.98 -7.56 24.01
N LEU A 321 9.14 -7.93 23.03
CA LEU A 321 9.08 -9.29 22.47
C LEU A 321 10.37 -9.68 21.72
N VAL A 322 11.13 -8.70 21.23
CA VAL A 322 12.42 -8.96 20.60
C VAL A 322 13.49 -9.18 21.67
N LEU A 323 13.50 -8.34 22.70
CA LEU A 323 14.48 -8.39 23.79
C LEU A 323 14.35 -9.65 24.65
N ASP A 324 13.14 -10.12 24.90
CA ASP A 324 12.89 -11.36 25.66
C ASP A 324 13.09 -12.64 24.83
N GLY A 325 13.43 -12.49 23.53
CA GLY A 325 13.73 -13.60 22.62
C GLY A 325 12.51 -14.36 22.11
N THR A 326 11.31 -13.84 22.34
CA THR A 326 10.04 -14.33 21.81
C THR A 326 9.98 -14.19 20.28
N VAL A 327 10.44 -13.04 19.77
CA VAL A 327 10.58 -12.75 18.34
C VAL A 327 12.07 -12.77 17.98
N ARG A 328 12.45 -13.62 17.03
CA ARG A 328 13.84 -13.79 16.59
C ARG A 328 14.01 -13.48 15.12
N PHE A 329 15.01 -12.70 14.78
CA PHE A 329 15.28 -12.32 13.40
C PHE A 329 16.35 -13.19 12.76
N HIS A 330 16.06 -13.64 11.55
CA HIS A 330 16.97 -14.39 10.70
C HIS A 330 17.26 -13.57 9.45
N ALA A 331 18.52 -13.19 9.25
CA ALA A 331 18.94 -12.50 8.05
C ALA A 331 19.34 -13.51 6.96
N GLY A 332 18.57 -13.58 5.88
CA GLY A 332 18.86 -14.50 4.80
C GLY A 332 17.83 -14.54 3.68
N PHE A 333 18.03 -15.47 2.75
CA PHE A 333 17.19 -15.63 1.56
C PHE A 333 16.55 -17.00 1.58
N LEU A 334 15.22 -17.04 1.61
CA LEU A 334 14.47 -18.29 1.48
C LEU A 334 14.88 -19.02 0.19
N LYS A 335 15.11 -20.33 0.28
CA LYS A 335 15.55 -21.18 -0.83
C LYS A 335 14.65 -22.39 -1.04
N SER A 336 14.05 -22.92 0.02
CA SER A 336 13.15 -24.04 -0.07
C SER A 336 12.06 -23.96 0.99
N LEU A 337 10.91 -24.53 0.66
CA LEU A 337 9.83 -24.83 1.58
C LEU A 337 9.54 -26.32 1.48
N GLY A 338 9.51 -27.00 2.62
CA GLY A 338 9.21 -28.42 2.70
C GLY A 338 8.59 -28.78 4.03
N ALA A 339 8.59 -30.08 4.34
CA ALA A 339 8.14 -30.58 5.63
C ALA A 339 9.08 -31.67 6.16
N GLU A 340 9.27 -31.69 7.48
CA GLU A 340 10.00 -32.71 8.21
C GLU A 340 9.23 -32.99 9.51
N GLU A 341 9.06 -34.26 9.88
CA GLU A 341 8.43 -34.65 11.16
C GLU A 341 7.05 -33.99 11.41
N GLY A 342 6.25 -33.82 10.36
CA GLY A 342 4.92 -33.20 10.44
C GLY A 342 4.91 -31.68 10.60
N ARG A 343 6.06 -31.01 10.50
CA ARG A 343 6.20 -29.54 10.58
C ARG A 343 6.67 -28.93 9.27
N LEU A 344 6.35 -27.66 9.07
CA LEU A 344 6.89 -26.87 7.96
C LEU A 344 8.36 -26.57 8.20
N VAL A 345 9.15 -26.63 7.13
CA VAL A 345 10.57 -26.31 7.15
C VAL A 345 10.88 -25.26 6.10
N ALA A 346 11.35 -24.10 6.55
CA ALA A 346 11.86 -23.04 5.70
C ALA A 346 13.39 -23.13 5.64
N GLY A 347 13.92 -23.61 4.51
CA GLY A 347 15.35 -23.63 4.22
C GLY A 347 15.79 -22.28 3.66
N TYR A 348 16.79 -21.66 4.27
CA TYR A 348 17.26 -20.34 3.86
C TYR A 348 18.78 -20.25 3.84
N ARG A 349 19.31 -19.49 2.88
CA ARG A 349 20.73 -19.15 2.85
C ARG A 349 20.99 -17.98 3.80
N VAL A 350 21.85 -18.20 4.79
CA VAL A 350 22.25 -17.17 5.75
C VAL A 350 22.93 -16.02 5.01
N ARG A 351 22.61 -14.79 5.42
CA ARG A 351 23.14 -13.58 4.77
C ARG A 351 24.66 -13.54 4.89
N ALA A 352 25.33 -13.12 3.81
CA ALA A 352 26.78 -13.00 3.71
C ALA A 352 27.56 -14.33 3.85
N THR A 353 26.88 -15.46 3.93
CA THR A 353 27.50 -16.79 3.89
C THR A 353 26.87 -17.65 2.78
N ARG A 354 27.43 -18.84 2.58
CA ARG A 354 26.86 -19.90 1.72
C ARG A 354 26.10 -20.97 2.52
N GLU A 355 26.04 -20.83 3.83
CA GLU A 355 25.39 -21.77 4.74
C GLU A 355 23.87 -21.80 4.51
N ILE A 356 23.30 -23.01 4.49
CA ILE A 356 21.84 -23.22 4.48
C ILE A 356 21.40 -23.61 5.88
N ALA A 357 20.63 -22.74 6.51
CA ALA A 357 19.98 -23.00 7.79
C ALA A 357 18.50 -23.33 7.58
N LYS A 358 17.87 -23.89 8.62
CA LYS A 358 16.46 -24.31 8.59
C LYS A 358 15.71 -23.70 9.77
N ILE A 359 14.51 -23.19 9.49
CA ILE A 359 13.52 -22.82 10.51
C ILE A 359 12.41 -23.87 10.46
N ARG A 360 12.14 -24.52 11.60
CA ARG A 360 11.01 -25.46 11.74
C ARG A 360 9.86 -24.73 12.42
N ALA A 361 8.67 -24.79 11.83
CA ALA A 361 7.50 -24.09 12.33
C ALA A 361 6.22 -24.90 12.12
N ASP A 362 5.24 -24.67 12.99
CA ASP A 362 3.89 -25.19 12.84
C ASP A 362 3.09 -24.34 11.84
N TRP A 363 3.40 -23.03 11.74
CA TRP A 363 2.77 -22.09 10.82
C TRP A 363 3.81 -21.28 10.04
N LEU A 364 3.51 -20.99 8.78
CA LEU A 364 4.27 -20.06 7.96
C LEU A 364 3.38 -18.92 7.48
N VAL A 365 3.80 -17.67 7.69
CA VAL A 365 3.02 -16.49 7.36
C VAL A 365 3.78 -15.60 6.39
N ASN A 366 3.20 -15.34 5.22
CA ASN A 366 3.81 -14.50 4.20
C ASN A 366 3.56 -13.01 4.47
N CYS A 367 4.53 -12.35 5.06
CA CYS A 367 4.57 -10.90 5.28
C CYS A 367 5.64 -10.22 4.40
N THR A 368 5.99 -10.81 3.24
CA THR A 368 7.06 -10.30 2.36
C THR A 368 6.71 -8.98 1.69
N GLY A 369 5.46 -8.53 1.85
CA GLY A 369 4.95 -7.23 1.45
C GLY A 369 3.73 -7.37 0.56
N MET A 370 3.38 -6.27 -0.08
CA MET A 370 2.49 -6.30 -1.24
C MET A 370 3.36 -6.47 -2.48
N GLU A 371 2.85 -7.11 -3.52
CA GLU A 371 3.56 -7.15 -4.80
C GLU A 371 3.82 -5.69 -5.22
N ARG A 372 4.94 -5.42 -5.92
CA ARG A 372 5.00 -4.15 -6.66
C ARG A 372 3.78 -4.13 -7.56
N ALA A 373 3.13 -2.98 -7.77
CA ALA A 373 1.87 -2.88 -8.50
C ALA A 373 1.95 -3.25 -10.00
N GLY A 374 2.92 -4.07 -10.41
CA GLY A 374 3.13 -4.53 -11.77
C GLY A 374 1.97 -5.37 -12.30
N ILE A 375 1.95 -5.54 -13.61
CA ILE A 375 0.81 -6.03 -14.38
C ILE A 375 0.32 -7.43 -13.94
N SER A 376 1.19 -8.25 -13.36
CA SER A 376 0.90 -9.63 -12.92
C SER A 376 -0.24 -9.75 -11.90
N HIS A 377 -0.47 -8.74 -11.07
CA HIS A 377 -1.38 -8.83 -9.94
C HIS A 377 -2.87 -8.68 -10.31
N SER A 378 -3.20 -8.28 -11.54
CA SER A 378 -4.57 -8.03 -11.99
C SER A 378 -4.81 -8.61 -13.38
N PRO A 379 -5.82 -9.49 -13.56
CA PRO A 379 -6.24 -9.96 -14.88
C PRO A 379 -6.55 -8.82 -15.86
N LEU A 380 -7.22 -7.77 -15.37
CA LEU A 380 -7.53 -6.57 -16.14
C LEU A 380 -6.26 -5.91 -16.69
N LEU A 381 -5.23 -5.73 -15.87
CA LEU A 381 -3.97 -5.12 -16.33
C LEU A 381 -3.28 -6.01 -17.36
N LYS A 382 -3.30 -7.34 -17.19
CA LYS A 382 -2.74 -8.25 -18.20
C LYS A 382 -3.44 -8.10 -19.55
N GLU A 383 -4.76 -7.99 -19.53
CA GLU A 383 -5.55 -7.81 -20.75
C GLU A 383 -5.30 -6.43 -21.38
N MET A 384 -5.36 -5.36 -20.59
CA MET A 384 -5.05 -4.00 -21.06
C MET A 384 -3.64 -3.91 -21.65
N SER A 385 -2.66 -4.58 -21.05
CA SER A 385 -1.29 -4.63 -21.56
C SER A 385 -1.20 -5.41 -22.87
N ARG A 386 -1.99 -6.48 -23.03
CA ARG A 386 -2.05 -7.27 -24.27
C ARG A 386 -2.64 -6.45 -25.43
N PHE A 387 -3.58 -5.56 -25.13
CA PHE A 387 -4.17 -4.64 -26.10
C PHE A 387 -3.46 -3.29 -26.18
N GLU A 388 -2.27 -3.16 -25.60
CA GLU A 388 -1.45 -1.95 -25.65
C GLU A 388 -2.12 -0.67 -25.08
N LEU A 389 -3.13 -0.84 -24.22
CA LEU A 389 -3.81 0.26 -23.51
C LEU A 389 -2.99 0.80 -22.33
N ILE A 390 -1.98 0.05 -21.87
CA ILE A 390 -1.07 0.42 -20.79
C ILE A 390 0.34 -0.09 -21.10
N VAL A 391 1.35 0.55 -20.53
CA VAL A 391 2.75 0.08 -20.58
C VAL A 391 3.27 -0.17 -19.17
N PRO A 392 3.92 -1.31 -18.89
CA PRO A 392 4.57 -1.53 -17.61
C PRO A 392 5.69 -0.51 -17.37
N ASP A 393 5.83 -0.09 -16.12
CA ASP A 393 7.05 0.61 -15.69
C ASP A 393 8.28 -0.31 -15.84
N PRO A 394 9.42 0.17 -16.39
CA PRO A 394 10.60 -0.66 -16.64
C PRO A 394 11.23 -1.29 -15.38
N LEU A 395 10.96 -0.76 -14.20
CA LEU A 395 11.43 -1.29 -12.91
C LEU A 395 10.36 -2.15 -12.21
N GLY A 396 9.23 -2.40 -12.88
CA GLY A 396 8.09 -3.14 -12.37
C GLY A 396 7.33 -2.39 -11.26
N LEU A 397 7.35 -1.05 -11.26
CA LEU A 397 6.67 -0.21 -10.27
C LEU A 397 5.29 0.27 -10.75
N GLY A 398 4.51 -0.64 -11.35
CA GLY A 398 3.19 -0.33 -11.88
C GLY A 398 3.19 -0.11 -13.39
N ILE A 399 2.52 0.96 -13.83
CA ILE A 399 2.38 1.36 -15.23
C ILE A 399 2.97 2.75 -15.47
N GLN A 400 3.26 3.06 -16.72
CA GLN A 400 3.76 4.37 -17.11
C GLN A 400 2.62 5.38 -17.16
N VAL A 401 2.82 6.50 -16.46
CA VAL A 401 1.93 7.67 -16.46
C VAL A 401 2.77 8.93 -16.60
N ASP A 402 2.17 10.00 -17.10
CA ASP A 402 2.78 11.31 -17.18
C ASP A 402 2.74 12.07 -15.84
N ALA A 403 3.11 13.36 -15.85
CA ALA A 403 3.08 14.21 -14.66
C ALA A 403 1.66 14.52 -14.15
N ALA A 404 0.64 14.42 -14.99
CA ALA A 404 -0.77 14.56 -14.62
C ALA A 404 -1.41 13.23 -14.20
N SER A 405 -0.63 12.15 -14.15
CA SER A 405 -1.10 10.79 -13.85
C SER A 405 -1.98 10.18 -14.94
N GLU A 406 -1.94 10.74 -16.16
CA GLU A 406 -2.57 10.17 -17.35
C GLU A 406 -1.69 9.04 -17.90
N VAL A 407 -2.31 7.93 -18.29
CA VAL A 407 -1.63 6.72 -18.74
C VAL A 407 -0.97 6.97 -20.08
N ILE A 408 0.31 6.61 -20.17
CA ILE A 408 1.07 6.61 -21.41
C ILE A 408 0.81 5.27 -22.10
N ALA A 409 0.08 5.31 -23.21
CA ALA A 409 -0.29 4.14 -24.00
C ALA A 409 0.25 4.23 -25.43
N PRO A 410 0.71 3.10 -26.02
CA PRO A 410 1.08 3.01 -27.43
C PRO A 410 -0.11 3.23 -28.37
N SER A 411 -1.28 2.70 -28.01
CA SER A 411 -2.52 2.93 -28.74
C SER A 411 -3.05 4.34 -28.47
N ARG A 412 -3.60 5.01 -29.49
CA ARG A 412 -4.42 6.22 -29.24
C ARG A 412 -5.72 5.80 -28.56
N ILE A 413 -5.84 6.06 -27.26
CA ILE A 413 -7.08 5.90 -26.47
C ILE A 413 -8.06 7.08 -26.76
N SER A 414 -7.58 8.09 -27.48
CA SER A 414 -8.29 9.34 -27.74
C SER A 414 -9.59 9.14 -28.54
N PRO A 415 -10.71 9.79 -28.15
CA PRO A 415 -10.81 10.84 -27.13
C PRO A 415 -11.01 10.38 -25.69
N ALA A 416 -11.08 9.08 -25.39
CA ALA A 416 -11.17 8.63 -24.01
C ALA A 416 -9.87 8.92 -23.25
N ARG A 417 -9.99 9.24 -21.97
CA ARG A 417 -8.83 9.52 -21.10
C ARG A 417 -8.73 8.45 -20.02
N LEU A 418 -7.51 8.00 -19.79
CA LEU A 418 -7.20 6.95 -18.83
C LEU A 418 -6.17 7.46 -17.84
N PHE A 419 -6.54 7.48 -16.56
CA PHE A 419 -5.69 7.89 -15.45
C PHE A 419 -5.43 6.70 -14.53
N ALA A 420 -4.39 6.81 -13.71
CA ALA A 420 -4.18 5.90 -12.58
C ALA A 420 -3.88 6.69 -11.30
N VAL A 421 -4.30 6.14 -10.16
CA VAL A 421 -4.10 6.74 -8.83
C VAL A 421 -3.63 5.69 -7.83
N GLY A 422 -2.67 6.07 -7.00
CA GLY A 422 -2.06 5.22 -5.99
C GLY A 422 -0.94 4.36 -6.55
N ALA A 423 -0.75 3.17 -5.96
CA ALA A 423 0.46 2.38 -6.15
C ALA A 423 0.78 1.97 -7.60
N LEU A 424 -0.20 1.99 -8.52
CA LEU A 424 0.01 1.77 -9.96
C LEU A 424 0.93 2.80 -10.60
N THR A 425 1.11 3.97 -9.98
CA THR A 425 1.90 5.07 -10.54
C THR A 425 3.27 5.21 -9.86
N ALA A 426 3.71 4.20 -9.09
CA ALA A 426 4.92 4.28 -8.28
C ALA A 426 6.22 4.46 -9.09
N GLY A 427 6.21 4.10 -10.37
CA GLY A 427 7.30 4.38 -11.30
C GLY A 427 7.55 5.88 -11.50
N GLN A 428 6.48 6.68 -11.55
CA GLN A 428 6.53 8.13 -11.72
C GLN A 428 6.52 8.87 -10.36
N PHE A 429 5.71 8.40 -9.41
CA PHE A 429 5.51 9.01 -8.11
C PHE A 429 5.97 8.06 -7.00
N TRP A 430 7.26 8.05 -6.69
CA TRP A 430 7.80 7.18 -5.63
C TRP A 430 7.11 7.46 -4.28
N GLU A 431 6.91 6.39 -3.49
CA GLU A 431 6.19 6.42 -2.21
C GLU A 431 4.69 6.74 -2.27
N ILE A 432 4.05 6.62 -3.44
CA ILE A 432 2.60 6.80 -3.62
C ILE A 432 1.76 5.61 -3.08
N THR A 433 2.02 5.24 -1.83
CA THR A 433 1.35 4.14 -1.11
C THR A 433 0.70 4.59 0.19
N ALA A 434 1.00 5.81 0.65
CA ALA A 434 0.48 6.38 1.88
C ALA A 434 -0.64 7.39 1.60
N VAL A 435 -1.59 7.47 2.52
CA VAL A 435 -2.72 8.41 2.49
C VAL A 435 -2.31 9.85 2.17
N PRO A 436 -1.28 10.46 2.80
CA PRO A 436 -0.93 11.86 2.56
C PRO A 436 -0.58 12.16 1.10
N ASP A 437 0.02 11.18 0.41
CA ASP A 437 0.46 11.30 -0.98
C ASP A 437 -0.71 10.98 -1.93
N ILE A 438 -1.45 9.90 -1.68
CA ILE A 438 -2.58 9.46 -2.51
C ILE A 438 -3.70 10.51 -2.56
N ARG A 439 -4.02 11.16 -1.43
CA ARG A 439 -5.09 12.17 -1.39
C ARG A 439 -4.80 13.39 -2.28
N VAL A 440 -3.52 13.76 -2.39
CA VAL A 440 -3.08 14.90 -3.21
C VAL A 440 -3.17 14.50 -4.69
N GLN A 441 -2.69 13.32 -5.05
CA GLN A 441 -2.82 12.79 -6.41
C GLN A 441 -4.27 12.63 -6.84
N ALA A 442 -5.14 12.08 -5.97
CA ALA A 442 -6.56 11.90 -6.26
C ALA A 442 -7.25 13.24 -6.57
N LYS A 443 -6.97 14.28 -5.79
CA LYS A 443 -7.48 15.63 -6.04
C LYS A 443 -6.99 16.17 -7.39
N ALA A 444 -5.68 16.10 -7.65
CA ALA A 444 -5.08 16.61 -8.88
C ALA A 444 -5.64 15.92 -10.15
N VAL A 445 -5.83 14.59 -10.11
CA VAL A 445 -6.44 13.84 -11.22
C VAL A 445 -7.89 14.28 -11.46
N VAL A 446 -8.66 14.54 -10.40
CA VAL A 446 -10.03 15.04 -10.57
C VAL A 446 -10.05 16.46 -11.15
N GLU A 447 -9.16 17.35 -10.71
CA GLU A 447 -9.02 18.70 -11.28
C GLU A 447 -8.65 18.66 -12.78
N GLU A 448 -7.82 17.69 -13.17
CA GLU A 448 -7.45 17.45 -14.57
C GLU A 448 -8.62 16.89 -15.42
N ILE A 449 -9.51 16.09 -14.82
CA ILE A 449 -10.74 15.62 -15.47
C ILE A 449 -11.73 16.77 -15.64
N VAL A 450 -11.93 17.59 -14.60
CA VAL A 450 -12.91 18.69 -14.59
C VAL A 450 -12.48 19.84 -15.51
N SER A 451 -11.19 20.19 -15.54
CA SER A 451 -10.70 21.32 -16.34
C SER A 451 -10.76 21.11 -17.85
N ARG A 452 -10.90 19.85 -18.31
CA ARG A 452 -10.96 19.48 -19.73
C ARG A 452 -12.26 18.75 -20.11
N GLY A 453 -13.23 18.71 -19.18
CA GLY A 453 -14.49 17.97 -19.29
C GLY A 453 -15.66 18.77 -19.84
#